data_AF-A0A0G0NH60-F1
#
_entry.id   AF-A0A0G0NH60-F1
#
_cell.length_a   1.000
_cell.length_b   1.000
_cell.length_c   1.000
_cell.angle_alpha   90.00
_cell.angle_beta   90.00
_cell.angle_gamma   90.00
#
_symmetry.space_group_name_H-M   'P 1'
#
loop_
_entity.id
_entity.type
_entity.pdbx_description
1 polymer ?
#
loop_
_entity_poly.entity_id
_entity_poly.type
_entity_poly.pdbx_seq_one_letter_code
_entity_poly.pdbx_strand_id
1 'polypeptide(L)'
;MKLTIGYLYGDLMSIYGDTGNITALRKRAEWRGIEVKLKVKSLKSKIKKGECDLIFFGGGQDQQQSLVARDLESSGKGKIIKQEVERGVPLLAICGGYQLLGDGSRTISGLYHSRRQKNDWKYNN
;
A
#
# COMPACT_ATOMS: atom_id res chain seq x y z
N MET A 1 -22.69 12.98 -1.65
CA MET A 1 -21.64 12.47 -0.74
C MET A 1 -20.37 12.21 -1.54
N LYS A 2 -19.18 12.33 -0.93
CA LYS A 2 -17.88 12.15 -1.62
C LYS A 2 -17.03 11.12 -0.87
N LEU A 3 -16.32 10.27 -1.62
CA LEU A 3 -15.40 9.24 -1.11
C LEU A 3 -13.99 9.49 -1.66
N THR A 4 -13.00 9.65 -0.80
CA THR A 4 -11.59 9.79 -1.17
C THR A 4 -10.86 8.46 -0.99
N ILE A 5 -10.41 7.87 -2.11
CA ILE A 5 -9.62 6.64 -2.11
C ILE A 5 -8.13 7.00 -2.20
N GLY A 6 -7.36 6.64 -1.19
CA GLY A 6 -5.90 6.67 -1.22
C GLY A 6 -5.35 5.46 -1.96
N TYR A 7 -4.90 5.63 -3.20
CA TYR A 7 -4.29 4.57 -3.99
C TYR A 7 -2.77 4.58 -3.76
N LEU A 8 -2.31 3.71 -2.86
CA LEU A 8 -0.91 3.60 -2.50
C LEU A 8 -0.10 3.08 -3.68
N TYR A 9 0.87 3.89 -4.11
CA TYR A 9 1.83 3.56 -5.18
C TYR A 9 1.18 3.06 -6.47
N GLY A 10 0.01 3.58 -6.85
CA GLY A 10 -0.73 3.10 -8.02
C GLY A 10 -0.02 3.23 -9.38
N ASP A 11 1.10 3.93 -9.42
CA ASP A 11 2.04 4.00 -10.55
C ASP A 11 3.07 2.86 -10.58
N LEU A 12 3.31 2.19 -9.44
CA LEU A 12 4.29 1.10 -9.28
C LEU A 12 3.66 -0.25 -8.91
N MET A 13 2.51 -0.19 -8.22
CA MET A 13 1.78 -1.29 -7.60
C MET A 13 0.39 -1.40 -8.25
N SER A 14 0.39 -1.59 -9.56
CA SER A 14 -0.83 -1.60 -10.40
C SER A 14 -0.93 -2.81 -11.33
N ILE A 15 -0.09 -3.84 -11.10
CA ILE A 15 -0.19 -5.09 -11.84
C ILE A 15 -1.27 -6.00 -11.23
N TYR A 16 -1.57 -7.13 -11.86
CA TYR A 16 -2.57 -8.09 -11.36
C TYR A 16 -4.02 -7.57 -11.26
N GLY A 17 -4.43 -6.62 -12.10
CA GLY A 17 -5.83 -6.20 -12.20
C GLY A 17 -6.28 -5.20 -11.14
N ASP A 18 -5.35 -4.54 -10.47
CA ASP A 18 -5.62 -3.54 -9.43
C ASP A 18 -6.36 -2.30 -9.95
N THR A 19 -6.12 -1.92 -11.21
CA THR A 19 -6.92 -0.91 -11.91
C THR A 19 -8.38 -1.35 -12.08
N GLY A 20 -8.63 -2.65 -12.20
CA GLY A 20 -9.96 -3.26 -12.18
C GLY A 20 -10.66 -3.10 -10.84
N ASN A 21 -9.95 -3.32 -9.72
CA ASN A 21 -10.50 -3.09 -8.38
C ASN A 21 -10.88 -1.62 -8.16
N ILE A 22 -10.01 -0.68 -8.55
CA ILE A 22 -10.34 0.76 -8.52
C ILE A 22 -11.56 1.08 -9.39
N THR A 23 -11.63 0.51 -10.60
CA THR A 23 -12.77 0.71 -11.51
C THR A 23 -14.06 0.19 -10.90
N ALA A 24 -14.03 -1.02 -10.30
CA ALA A 24 -15.18 -1.60 -9.63
C ALA A 24 -15.63 -0.76 -8.42
N LEU A 25 -14.70 -0.30 -7.59
CA LEU A 25 -15.00 0.59 -6.45
C LEU A 25 -15.65 1.89 -6.92
N ARG A 26 -15.10 2.52 -7.96
CA ARG A 26 -15.68 3.73 -8.56
C ARG A 26 -17.08 3.50 -9.08
N LYS A 27 -17.30 2.40 -9.84
CA LYS A 27 -18.60 2.12 -10.43
C LYS A 27 -19.66 1.80 -9.37
N ARG A 28 -19.29 1.05 -8.33
CA ARG A 28 -20.20 0.75 -7.21
C ARG A 28 -20.58 1.99 -6.40
N ALA A 29 -19.66 2.93 -6.23
CA ALA A 29 -19.93 4.21 -5.58
C ALA A 29 -20.83 5.11 -6.45
N GLU A 30 -20.56 5.17 -7.76
CA GLU A 30 -21.37 5.89 -8.74
C GLU A 30 -22.84 5.42 -8.74
N TRP A 31 -23.09 4.10 -8.73
CA TRP A 31 -24.44 3.53 -8.62
C TRP A 31 -25.20 3.91 -7.34
N ARG A 32 -24.50 4.47 -6.35
CA ARG A 32 -25.07 4.94 -5.08
C ARG A 32 -25.06 6.47 -4.98
N GLY A 33 -24.76 7.18 -6.07
CA GLY A 33 -24.67 8.65 -6.06
C GLY A 33 -23.49 9.19 -5.25
N ILE A 34 -22.42 8.40 -5.09
CA ILE A 34 -21.21 8.79 -4.35
C ILE A 34 -20.10 9.15 -5.34
N GLU A 35 -19.64 10.40 -5.29
CA GLU A 35 -18.50 10.85 -6.10
C GLU A 35 -17.20 10.27 -5.53
N VAL A 36 -16.38 9.62 -6.37
CA VAL A 36 -15.08 9.09 -5.94
C VAL A 36 -13.93 10.00 -6.40
N LYS A 37 -13.13 10.46 -5.43
CA LYS A 37 -11.85 11.12 -5.67
C LYS A 37 -10.71 10.15 -5.41
N LEU A 38 -9.98 9.81 -6.46
CA LEU A 38 -8.77 8.99 -6.34
C LEU A 38 -7.56 9.88 -6.05
N LYS A 39 -6.77 9.54 -5.03
CA LYS A 39 -5.49 10.18 -4.72
C LYS A 39 -4.38 9.15 -4.80
N VAL A 40 -3.56 9.22 -5.83
CA VAL A 40 -2.37 8.37 -5.95
C VAL A 40 -1.31 8.85 -4.95
N LYS A 41 -0.78 7.91 -4.15
CA LYS A 41 0.26 8.15 -3.16
C LYS A 41 1.53 7.39 -3.55
N SER A 42 2.24 7.93 -4.55
CA SER A 42 3.50 7.39 -5.08
C SER A 42 4.69 7.53 -4.09
N LEU A 43 5.89 7.11 -4.50
CA LEU A 43 7.15 7.35 -3.82
C LEU A 43 7.30 8.82 -3.44
N LYS A 44 7.88 9.09 -2.26
CA LYS A 44 8.13 10.42 -1.69
C LYS A 44 6.87 11.28 -1.45
N SER A 45 5.69 10.83 -1.87
CA SER A 45 4.43 11.49 -1.54
C SER A 45 4.11 11.33 -0.06
N LYS A 46 3.47 12.35 0.51
CA LYS A 46 2.98 12.32 1.89
C LYS A 46 1.52 11.88 1.93
N ILE A 47 1.17 11.14 2.97
CA ILE A 47 -0.21 10.89 3.37
C ILE A 47 -0.46 11.61 4.70
N LYS A 48 -1.58 12.32 4.81
CA LYS A 48 -1.99 12.99 6.05
C LYS A 48 -3.09 12.17 6.74
N LYS A 49 -3.14 12.25 8.07
CA LYS A 49 -4.23 11.69 8.87
C LYS A 49 -5.58 12.29 8.43
N GLY A 50 -6.61 11.47 8.27
CA GLY A 50 -7.94 11.92 7.83
C GLY A 50 -8.02 12.33 6.36
N GLU A 51 -6.99 12.06 5.55
CA GLU A 51 -6.97 12.46 4.14
C GLU A 51 -7.79 11.52 3.24
N CYS A 52 -7.93 10.25 3.64
CA CYS A 52 -8.55 9.20 2.84
C CYS A 52 -9.66 8.52 3.65
N ASP A 53 -10.75 8.18 2.95
CA ASP A 53 -11.89 7.44 3.49
C ASP A 53 -11.73 5.93 3.28
N LEU A 54 -10.92 5.53 2.29
CA LEU A 54 -10.54 4.16 2.00
C LEU A 54 -9.09 4.14 1.49
N ILE A 55 -8.32 3.13 1.88
CA ILE A 55 -6.96 2.92 1.39
C ILE A 55 -6.95 1.68 0.48
N PHE A 56 -6.39 1.81 -0.70
CA PHE A 56 -6.19 0.70 -1.63
C PHE A 56 -4.69 0.51 -1.90
N PHE A 57 -4.20 -0.72 -1.75
CA PHE A 57 -2.80 -1.08 -1.92
C PHE A 57 -2.66 -2.31 -2.82
N GLY A 58 -2.35 -2.06 -4.08
CA GLY A 58 -2.17 -3.11 -5.09
C GLY A 58 -0.89 -3.93 -4.92
N GLY A 59 -0.63 -4.81 -5.87
CA GLY A 59 0.59 -5.58 -6.04
C GLY A 59 1.52 -4.98 -7.11
N GLY A 60 2.82 -5.22 -6.96
CA GLY A 60 3.88 -4.77 -7.87
C GLY A 60 4.82 -5.92 -8.22
N GLN A 61 5.70 -5.72 -9.19
CA GLN A 61 6.82 -6.65 -9.40
C GLN A 61 7.84 -6.53 -8.27
N ASP A 62 8.67 -7.56 -8.05
CA ASP A 62 9.64 -7.62 -6.95
C ASP A 62 10.51 -6.36 -6.83
N GLN A 63 11.05 -5.85 -7.95
CA GLN A 63 11.86 -4.62 -7.95
C GLN A 63 11.09 -3.40 -7.44
N GLN A 64 9.83 -3.25 -7.84
CA GLN A 64 8.99 -2.14 -7.42
C GLN A 64 8.56 -2.30 -5.96
N GLN A 65 8.25 -3.53 -5.52
CA GLN A 65 7.95 -3.83 -4.13
C GLN A 65 9.12 -3.47 -3.19
N SER A 66 10.36 -3.74 -3.60
CA SER A 66 11.55 -3.34 -2.82
C SER A 66 11.66 -1.82 -2.66
N LEU A 67 11.36 -1.04 -3.70
CA LEU A 67 11.34 0.43 -3.63
C LEU A 67 10.22 0.94 -2.71
N VAL A 68 9.03 0.35 -2.83
CA VAL A 68 7.88 0.69 -2.02
C VAL A 68 8.11 0.36 -0.54
N ALA A 69 8.73 -0.79 -0.22
CA ALA A 69 9.09 -1.15 1.14
C ALA A 69 9.98 -0.10 1.80
N ARG A 70 11.04 0.33 1.11
CA ARG A 70 11.97 1.37 1.59
C ARG A 70 11.27 2.71 1.77
N ASP A 71 10.38 3.10 0.87
CA ASP A 71 9.62 4.35 0.99
C ASP A 71 8.62 4.29 2.14
N LEU A 72 7.91 3.18 2.34
CA LEU A 72 6.98 3.01 3.47
C LEU A 72 7.66 3.21 4.83
N GLU A 73 8.89 2.72 4.97
CA GLU A 73 9.72 2.87 6.17
C GLU A 73 10.25 4.31 6.30
N SER A 74 10.91 4.82 5.26
CA SER A 74 11.63 6.10 5.33
C SER A 74 10.73 7.34 5.28
N SER A 75 9.57 7.28 4.61
CA SER A 75 8.67 8.43 4.45
C SER A 75 7.73 8.68 5.63
N GLY A 76 7.65 7.73 6.58
CA GLY A 76 6.64 7.73 7.65
C GLY A 76 5.22 7.38 7.18
N LYS A 77 5.00 7.13 5.88
CA LYS A 77 3.70 6.76 5.31
C LYS A 77 3.15 5.48 5.95
N GLY A 78 3.99 4.48 6.21
CA GLY A 78 3.59 3.25 6.89
C GLY A 78 3.01 3.49 8.28
N LYS A 79 3.57 4.43 9.06
CA LYS A 79 3.06 4.80 10.40
C LYS A 79 1.68 5.43 10.31
N ILE A 80 1.48 6.34 9.36
CA ILE A 80 0.17 7.00 9.18
C ILE A 80 -0.88 5.99 8.69
N ILE A 81 -0.54 5.10 7.75
CA ILE A 81 -1.46 4.05 7.28
C ILE A 81 -1.90 3.18 8.46
N LYS A 82 -0.96 2.73 9.31
CA LYS A 82 -1.28 1.95 10.51
C LYS A 82 -2.27 2.68 11.43
N GLN A 83 -2.00 3.96 11.72
CA GLN A 83 -2.88 4.79 12.56
C GLN A 83 -4.28 4.98 11.98
N GLU A 84 -4.40 5.10 10.66
CA GLU A 84 -5.71 5.26 10.00
C GLU A 84 -6.50 3.95 10.02
N VAL A 85 -5.85 2.80 9.80
CA VAL A 85 -6.49 1.49 9.92
C VAL A 85 -6.95 1.24 11.36
N GLU A 86 -6.12 1.55 12.36
CA GLU A 86 -6.48 1.47 13.79
C GLU A 86 -7.65 2.40 14.15
N ARG A 87 -7.84 3.51 13.42
CA ARG A 87 -8.98 4.43 13.55
C ARG A 87 -10.25 3.90 12.86
N GLY A 88 -10.16 2.79 12.12
CA GLY A 88 -11.28 2.17 11.40
C GLY A 88 -11.39 2.56 9.93
N VAL A 89 -10.36 3.20 9.33
CA VAL A 89 -10.34 3.43 7.89
C VAL A 89 -10.17 2.09 7.16
N PRO A 90 -11.09 1.71 6.26
CA PRO A 90 -10.97 0.47 5.50
C PRO A 90 -9.73 0.44 4.62
N LEU A 91 -9.05 -0.70 4.62
CA LEU A 91 -7.90 -0.97 3.75
C LEU A 91 -8.13 -2.24 2.94
N LEU A 92 -7.99 -2.14 1.63
CA LEU A 92 -7.95 -3.29 0.71
C LEU A 92 -6.53 -3.42 0.17
N ALA A 93 -5.87 -4.52 0.50
CA ALA A 93 -4.52 -4.84 0.02
C ALA A 93 -4.50 -6.15 -0.77
N ILE A 94 -3.70 -6.19 -1.83
CA ILE A 94 -3.64 -7.30 -2.78
C ILE A 94 -2.19 -7.73 -2.97
N CYS A 95 -1.93 -9.04 -2.91
CA CYS A 95 -0.63 -9.66 -3.19
C CYS A 95 0.53 -8.95 -2.47
N GLY A 96 1.48 -8.38 -3.21
CA GLY A 96 2.63 -7.64 -2.67
C GLY A 96 2.24 -6.50 -1.72
N GLY A 97 1.15 -5.79 -1.99
CA GLY A 97 0.64 -4.76 -1.09
C GLY A 97 0.26 -5.32 0.28
N TYR A 98 -0.33 -6.51 0.32
CA TYR A 98 -0.67 -7.19 1.58
C TYR A 98 0.58 -7.71 2.29
N GLN A 99 1.52 -8.30 1.55
CA GLN A 99 2.79 -8.79 2.11
C GLN A 99 3.61 -7.67 2.75
N LEU A 100 3.59 -6.47 2.16
CA LEU A 100 4.27 -5.28 2.66
C LEU A 100 3.63 -4.68 3.92
N LEU A 101 2.43 -5.13 4.33
CA LEU A 101 1.81 -4.74 5.59
C LEU A 101 2.32 -5.58 6.78
N GLY A 102 2.90 -6.76 6.53
CA GLY A 102 3.47 -7.64 7.57
C GLY A 102 4.89 -7.24 8.01
N ASP A 103 5.40 -7.86 9.08
CA ASP A 103 6.72 -7.57 9.65
C ASP A 103 7.91 -7.99 8.75
N GLY A 104 7.64 -8.78 7.71
CA GLY A 104 8.57 -9.01 6.62
C GLY A 104 7.97 -9.82 5.49
N SER A 105 8.54 -9.69 4.30
CA SER A 105 8.16 -10.44 3.10
C SER A 105 9.37 -11.26 2.62
N ARG A 106 9.19 -12.57 2.40
CA ARG A 106 10.23 -13.43 1.78
C ARG A 106 10.02 -13.46 0.28
N THR A 107 11.05 -13.16 -0.51
CA THR A 107 11.03 -13.41 -1.96
C THR A 107 11.30 -14.90 -2.24
N ILE A 108 10.94 -15.36 -3.45
CA ILE A 108 11.18 -16.74 -3.93
C ILE A 108 12.70 -17.06 -3.98
N SER A 109 13.56 -16.05 -4.13
CA SER A 109 15.02 -16.19 -4.07
C SER A 109 15.58 -16.34 -2.64
N GLY A 110 14.72 -16.40 -1.61
CA GLY A 110 15.13 -16.47 -0.22
C GLY A 110 15.55 -15.12 0.40
N LEU A 111 15.46 -14.00 -0.34
CA LEU A 111 15.78 -12.68 0.21
C LEU A 111 14.64 -12.20 1.12
N TYR A 112 14.96 -11.98 2.39
CA TYR A 112 14.02 -11.52 3.40
C TYR A 112 13.98 -9.98 3.40
N HIS A 113 12.86 -9.39 2.99
CA HIS A 113 12.58 -7.97 3.21
C HIS A 113 12.01 -7.81 4.62
N SER A 114 12.87 -7.74 5.62
CA SER A 114 12.48 -7.46 7.01
C SER A 114 12.47 -5.95 7.24
N ARG A 115 11.39 -5.41 7.82
CA ARG A 115 11.39 -4.02 8.33
C ARG A 115 12.26 -3.85 9.59
N ARG A 116 12.97 -4.90 10.03
CA ARG A 116 13.83 -4.91 11.24
C ARG A 116 15.28 -5.33 11.03
N GLN A 117 15.74 -5.78 9.86
CA GLN A 117 17.11 -6.29 9.76
C GLN A 117 18.14 -5.22 9.41
N LYS A 118 18.74 -4.65 10.46
CA LYS A 118 20.12 -4.13 10.40
C LYS A 118 21.18 -5.08 11.01
N ASN A 119 20.82 -6.17 11.70
CA ASN A 119 21.81 -6.86 12.56
C ASN A 119 21.98 -8.40 12.42
N ASP A 120 21.25 -9.12 11.57
CA ASP A 120 21.30 -10.60 11.62
C ASP A 120 22.24 -11.27 10.59
N TRP A 121 23.09 -10.53 9.86
CA TRP A 121 24.04 -11.13 8.91
C TRP A 121 25.31 -11.74 9.56
N LYS A 122 25.47 -11.65 10.88
CA LYS A 122 26.59 -12.31 11.56
C LYS A 122 26.06 -13.54 12.27
N TYR A 123 26.11 -14.70 11.61
CA TYR A 123 26.41 -16.03 12.14
C TYR A 123 25.96 -17.08 11.10
N ASN A 124 26.86 -17.37 10.16
CA ASN A 124 27.10 -18.70 9.59
C ASN A 124 28.19 -18.60 8.52
N ASN A 125 29.44 -18.66 8.98
CA ASN A 125 30.55 -19.38 8.36
C ASN A 125 31.65 -19.54 9.40
#